data_AF-M2XV39-F1
#
_entry.id   AF-M2XV39-F1
#
_cell.length_a   1.000
_cell.length_b   1.000
_cell.length_c   1.000
_cell.angle_alpha   90.00
_cell.angle_beta   90.00
_cell.angle_gamma   90.00
#
_symmetry.space_group_name_H-M   'P 1'
#
loop_
_entity.id
_entity.type
_entity.pdbx_description
1 polymer ?
#
loop_
_entity_poly.entity_id
_entity_poly.type
_entity_poly.pdbx_seq_one_letter_code
_entity_poly.pdbx_strand_id
1 'polypeptide(L)'
;MFKVYVAWFMQLVYPAFICIISTGWNSVSCAIYLPSILATVAEFLCFLLFPISLTNGKHLCFIMRVLASTFMCVWWLQRRLFQTTNIFQYVHIWRSLTLGFFGFLLWVALPSLLYFIGLQRYQRPQPTNDRVPFNWNPSLMSYNLSVKMILLGMKIVHSVLLVPFIEEIQIRNLAFRFMTRWICGQSSSTGRSDWVLDVSLYRFCWPSIIIISLGFGCCHLRYEFEWLAGFLYGVMIQVVAVKDKSVVNAVLVHIVTNLCLNVYIFISGNFYLW
;
A
#
# COMPACT_ATOMS: atom_id res chain seq x y z
N MET A 1 12.52 -5.37 -5.58
CA MET A 1 12.27 -4.18 -4.73
C MET A 1 12.60 -2.86 -5.43
N PHE A 2 13.83 -2.57 -5.90
CA PHE A 2 14.14 -1.27 -6.54
C PHE A 2 13.23 -0.89 -7.73
N LYS A 3 12.96 -1.83 -8.66
CA LYS A 3 12.08 -1.58 -9.84
C LYS A 3 10.62 -1.26 -9.48
N VAL A 4 10.13 -1.86 -8.39
CA VAL A 4 8.78 -1.65 -7.83
C VAL A 4 8.66 -0.23 -7.27
N TYR A 5 9.70 0.25 -6.59
CA TYR A 5 9.74 1.57 -5.98
C TYR A 5 9.90 2.71 -7.01
N VAL A 6 10.56 2.44 -8.14
CA VAL A 6 10.59 3.37 -9.27
C VAL A 6 9.20 3.57 -9.88
N ALA A 7 8.39 2.51 -10.00
CA ALA A 7 7.02 2.65 -10.52
C ALA A 7 6.14 3.55 -9.62
N TRP A 8 6.31 3.46 -8.30
CA TRP A 8 5.62 4.30 -7.33
C TRP A 8 6.17 5.71 -7.22
N PHE A 9 7.49 5.85 -7.26
CA PHE A 9 8.15 7.14 -7.38
C PHE A 9 7.64 7.85 -8.63
N MET A 10 7.52 7.16 -9.77
CA MET A 10 6.86 7.72 -10.94
C MET A 10 5.40 8.06 -10.60
N GLN A 11 4.60 7.19 -9.98
CA GLN A 11 3.20 7.55 -9.69
C GLN A 11 2.97 8.70 -8.69
N LEU A 12 3.93 9.05 -7.83
CA LEU A 12 3.83 10.17 -6.88
C LEU A 12 4.63 11.42 -7.31
N VAL A 13 5.78 11.23 -7.94
CA VAL A 13 6.65 12.30 -8.44
C VAL A 13 6.26 12.76 -9.83
N TYR A 14 5.77 11.87 -10.70
CA TYR A 14 5.26 12.26 -12.02
C TYR A 14 4.07 13.23 -11.91
N PRO A 15 3.11 13.07 -10.97
CA PRO A 15 2.18 14.13 -10.58
C PRO A 15 2.80 15.49 -10.27
N ALA A 16 3.83 15.51 -9.43
CA ALA A 16 4.51 16.72 -9.00
C ALA A 16 5.28 17.35 -10.17
N PHE A 17 5.94 16.52 -10.97
CA PHE A 17 6.72 16.89 -12.13
C PHE A 17 5.83 17.41 -13.27
N ILE A 18 4.69 16.77 -13.51
CA ILE A 18 3.69 17.23 -14.46
C ILE A 18 2.97 18.49 -13.96
N CYS A 19 2.71 18.63 -12.65
CA CYS A 19 2.20 19.90 -12.10
C CYS A 19 3.19 21.04 -12.41
N ILE A 20 4.48 20.82 -12.13
CA ILE A 20 5.56 21.77 -12.44
C ILE A 20 5.60 22.14 -13.93
N ILE A 21 5.42 21.15 -14.83
CA ILE A 21 5.45 21.36 -16.28
C ILE A 21 4.17 22.03 -16.80
N SER A 22 2.99 21.64 -16.30
CA SER A 22 1.69 22.06 -16.85
C SER A 22 1.21 23.42 -16.34
N THR A 23 1.55 23.81 -15.11
CA THR A 23 1.14 25.12 -14.56
C THR A 23 2.16 26.23 -14.84
N GLY A 24 3.34 25.89 -15.38
CA GLY A 24 4.51 26.75 -15.36
C GLY A 24 5.02 26.98 -13.93
N TRP A 25 6.33 27.15 -13.77
CA TRP A 25 6.98 27.31 -12.47
C TRP A 25 6.51 28.57 -11.71
N ASN A 26 5.88 29.51 -12.41
CA ASN A 26 5.48 30.83 -11.90
C ASN A 26 4.10 30.87 -11.23
N SER A 27 3.35 29.76 -11.19
CA SER A 27 2.07 29.77 -10.47
C SER A 27 2.33 29.71 -8.96
N VAL A 28 1.83 30.71 -8.21
CA VAL A 28 1.89 30.81 -6.74
C VAL A 28 1.43 29.50 -6.06
N SER A 29 0.52 28.78 -6.70
CA SER A 29 0.07 27.45 -6.33
C SER A 29 1.21 26.44 -6.19
N CYS A 30 2.13 26.37 -7.17
CA CYS A 30 3.19 25.36 -7.16
C CYS A 30 4.14 25.53 -5.96
N ALA A 31 4.48 26.77 -5.59
CA ALA A 31 5.35 27.07 -4.45
C ALA A 31 4.73 26.71 -3.09
N ILE A 32 3.40 26.78 -2.96
CA ILE A 32 2.70 26.49 -1.69
C ILE A 32 2.57 24.97 -1.46
N TYR A 33 2.34 24.17 -2.51
CA TYR A 33 2.10 22.72 -2.35
C TYR A 33 3.34 21.87 -2.52
N LEU A 34 4.37 22.35 -3.21
CA LEU A 34 5.61 21.62 -3.39
C LEU A 34 6.19 21.17 -2.04
N PRO A 35 6.20 21.96 -0.94
CA PRO A 35 6.65 21.48 0.36
C PRO A 35 5.79 20.34 0.94
N SER A 36 4.47 20.34 0.76
CA SER A 36 3.60 19.26 1.27
C SER A 36 3.72 17.98 0.44
N ILE A 37 3.83 18.12 -0.87
CA ILE A 37 4.05 17.00 -1.79
C ILE A 37 5.46 16.44 -1.56
N LEU A 38 6.48 17.29 -1.50
CA LEU A 38 7.85 16.91 -1.18
C LEU A 38 7.97 16.32 0.22
N ALA A 39 7.23 16.82 1.22
CA ALA A 39 7.20 16.21 2.54
C ALA A 39 6.60 14.80 2.46
N THR A 40 5.48 14.61 1.76
CA THR A 40 4.87 13.29 1.60
C THR A 40 5.73 12.34 0.77
N VAL A 41 6.36 12.84 -0.30
CA VAL A 41 7.29 12.10 -1.14
C VAL A 41 8.56 11.78 -0.36
N ALA A 42 9.11 12.71 0.42
CA ALA A 42 10.28 12.50 1.25
C ALA A 42 9.98 11.51 2.38
N GLU A 43 8.83 11.62 3.02
CA GLU A 43 8.32 10.65 4.01
C GLU A 43 8.20 9.25 3.40
N PHE A 44 7.61 9.14 2.21
CA PHE A 44 7.50 7.89 1.48
C PHE A 44 8.87 7.37 1.03
N LEU A 45 9.75 8.24 0.53
CA LEU A 45 11.12 7.91 0.17
C LEU A 45 11.94 7.49 1.39
N CYS A 46 11.75 8.09 2.55
CA CYS A 46 12.37 7.64 3.80
C CYS A 46 11.88 6.23 4.15
N PHE A 47 10.59 5.94 4.02
CA PHE A 47 10.04 4.59 4.17
C PHE A 47 10.62 3.59 3.15
N LEU A 48 10.87 4.05 1.91
CA LEU A 48 11.34 3.22 0.79
C LEU A 48 12.86 3.02 0.71
N LEU A 49 13.65 4.01 1.12
CA LEU A 49 15.10 4.05 0.96
C LEU A 49 15.83 3.53 2.20
N PHE A 50 15.24 3.61 3.39
CA PHE A 50 15.80 3.01 4.62
C PHE A 50 16.18 1.52 4.48
N PRO A 51 15.41 0.68 3.75
CA PRO A 51 15.74 -0.74 3.54
C PRO A 51 16.94 -0.99 2.62
N ILE A 52 17.30 -0.05 1.73
CA ILE A 52 18.25 -0.32 0.64
C ILE A 52 19.71 -0.11 1.09
N SER A 53 19.97 0.78 2.06
CA SER A 53 21.33 1.23 2.39
C SER A 53 22.06 0.43 3.49
N LEU A 54 21.41 -0.55 4.14
CA LEU A 54 21.95 -1.18 5.36
C LEU A 54 21.88 -2.72 5.30
N THR A 55 22.68 -3.31 4.41
CA THR A 55 22.69 -4.75 4.13
C THR A 55 23.27 -5.63 5.25
N ASN A 56 24.02 -5.04 6.20
CA ASN A 56 24.65 -5.77 7.32
C ASN A 56 23.83 -5.74 8.63
N GLY A 57 22.70 -5.02 8.68
CA GLY A 57 21.86 -4.84 9.88
C GLY A 57 20.38 -5.19 9.66
N LYS A 58 20.09 -6.21 8.84
CA LYS A 58 18.75 -6.48 8.26
C LYS A 58 17.58 -6.43 9.26
N HIS A 59 17.77 -6.96 10.47
CA HIS A 59 16.73 -6.95 11.52
C HIS A 59 16.59 -5.58 12.19
N LEU A 60 17.70 -4.86 12.40
CA LEU A 60 17.67 -3.49 12.89
C LEU A 60 16.99 -2.58 11.88
N CYS A 61 17.24 -2.74 10.58
CA CYS A 61 16.54 -2.00 9.53
C CYS A 61 15.04 -2.24 9.55
N PHE A 62 14.62 -3.49 9.77
CA PHE A 62 13.21 -3.81 9.94
C PHE A 62 12.62 -3.09 11.16
N ILE A 63 13.28 -3.14 12.32
CA ILE A 63 12.84 -2.43 13.53
C ILE A 63 12.73 -0.92 13.27
N MET A 64 13.77 -0.31 12.69
CA MET A 64 13.77 1.12 12.37
C MET A 64 12.66 1.48 11.39
N ARG A 65 12.36 0.62 10.42
CA ARG A 65 11.22 0.80 9.51
C ARG A 65 9.90 0.77 10.26
N VAL A 66 9.69 -0.20 11.15
CA VAL A 66 8.46 -0.26 11.97
C VAL A 66 8.30 1.00 12.81
N LEU A 67 9.36 1.45 13.48
CA LEU A 67 9.36 2.66 14.30
C LEU A 67 9.09 3.91 13.48
N ALA A 68 9.76 4.09 12.34
CA ALA A 68 9.55 5.23 11.45
C ALA A 68 8.11 5.26 10.92
N SER A 69 7.59 4.11 10.48
CA SER A 69 6.22 3.98 10.00
C SER A 69 5.20 4.28 11.11
N THR A 70 5.49 3.85 12.35
CA THR A 70 4.63 4.09 13.51
C THR A 70 4.61 5.57 13.86
N PHE A 71 5.79 6.20 13.91
CA PHE A 71 5.92 7.63 14.13
C PHE A 71 5.16 8.43 13.05
N MET A 72 5.32 8.07 11.78
CA MET A 72 4.60 8.71 10.68
C MET A 72 3.09 8.53 10.82
N CYS A 73 2.61 7.32 11.13
CA CYS A 73 1.20 7.05 11.35
C CYS A 73 0.63 7.93 12.48
N VAL A 74 1.31 8.02 13.62
CA VAL A 74 0.92 8.85 14.77
C VAL A 74 0.94 10.33 14.41
N TRP A 75 2.00 10.81 13.75
CA TRP A 75 2.12 12.20 13.33
C TRP A 75 1.01 12.60 12.34
N TRP A 76 0.69 11.71 11.40
CA TRP A 76 -0.36 11.92 10.41
C TRP A 76 -1.76 11.90 11.04
N LEU A 77 -1.99 10.96 11.96
CA LEU A 77 -3.18 10.89 12.80
C LEU A 77 -3.41 12.21 13.54
N GLN A 78 -2.39 12.77 14.15
CA GLN A 78 -2.48 14.02 14.90
C GLN A 78 -2.76 15.24 14.02
N ARG A 79 -2.17 15.32 12.81
CA ARG A 79 -2.25 16.55 11.98
C ARG A 79 -3.35 16.57 10.93
N ARG A 80 -3.71 15.43 10.32
CA ARG A 80 -4.52 15.42 9.08
C ARG A 80 -5.85 14.68 9.23
N LEU A 81 -5.92 13.63 10.05
CA LEU A 81 -7.17 12.84 10.21
C LEU A 81 -8.27 13.61 10.94
N PHE A 82 -7.93 14.40 11.96
CA PHE A 82 -8.92 15.15 12.73
C PHE A 82 -9.63 16.28 11.96
N GLN A 83 -9.10 16.72 10.81
CA GLN A 83 -9.76 17.74 10.00
C GLN A 83 -10.80 17.16 9.03
N THR A 84 -10.82 15.83 8.82
CA THR A 84 -11.75 15.16 7.92
C THR A 84 -12.74 14.31 8.72
N THR A 85 -13.69 14.99 9.35
CA THR A 85 -14.70 14.44 10.29
C THR A 85 -15.57 13.29 9.75
N ASN A 86 -15.45 12.93 8.47
CA ASN A 86 -16.24 11.87 7.82
C ASN A 86 -15.45 10.59 7.48
N ILE A 87 -14.16 10.48 7.83
CA ILE A 87 -13.37 9.27 7.46
C ILE A 87 -13.84 8.02 8.23
N PHE A 88 -14.32 8.18 9.46
CA PHE A 88 -14.75 7.08 10.33
C PHE A 88 -16.26 6.80 10.32
N GLN A 89 -17.02 7.40 9.40
CA GLN A 89 -18.45 7.17 9.33
C GLN A 89 -18.76 5.81 8.66
N TYR A 90 -19.75 5.10 9.20
CA TYR A 90 -20.33 3.84 8.70
C TYR A 90 -19.34 2.70 8.44
N VAL A 91 -19.07 1.91 9.48
CA VAL A 91 -18.29 0.67 9.35
C VAL A 91 -19.21 -0.48 8.98
N HIS A 92 -19.05 -1.01 7.77
CA HIS A 92 -19.78 -2.22 7.32
C HIS A 92 -18.97 -3.46 7.66
N ILE A 93 -18.86 -3.76 8.96
CA ILE A 93 -17.94 -4.77 9.49
C ILE A 93 -18.03 -6.11 8.75
N TRP A 94 -19.23 -6.69 8.60
CA TRP A 94 -19.41 -7.98 7.96
C TRP A 94 -18.95 -7.98 6.50
N ARG A 95 -19.27 -6.92 5.76
CA ARG A 95 -18.84 -6.79 4.37
C ARG A 95 -17.33 -6.67 4.27
N SER A 96 -16.69 -5.90 5.16
CA SER A 96 -15.24 -5.80 5.21
C SER A 96 -14.57 -7.11 5.59
N LEU A 97 -15.13 -7.88 6.53
CA LEU A 97 -14.63 -9.21 6.90
C LEU A 97 -14.71 -10.17 5.69
N THR A 98 -15.88 -10.22 5.02
CA THR A 98 -16.08 -11.08 3.84
C THR A 98 -15.13 -10.71 2.71
N LEU A 99 -15.00 -9.42 2.38
CA LEU A 99 -14.12 -8.97 1.30
C LEU A 99 -12.64 -9.11 1.66
N GLY A 100 -12.27 -8.97 2.94
CA GLY A 100 -10.93 -9.28 3.40
C GLY A 100 -10.57 -10.75 3.24
N PHE A 101 -11.53 -11.65 3.53
CA PHE A 101 -11.34 -13.07 3.26
C PHE A 101 -11.22 -13.37 1.76
N PHE A 102 -12.03 -12.73 0.90
CA PHE A 102 -11.85 -12.84 -0.56
C PHE A 102 -10.50 -12.31 -1.04
N GLY A 103 -10.02 -11.20 -0.46
CA GLY A 103 -8.68 -10.69 -0.70
C GLY A 103 -7.62 -11.73 -0.39
N PHE A 104 -7.71 -12.36 0.79
CA PHE A 104 -6.84 -13.48 1.17
C PHE A 104 -6.88 -14.63 0.16
N LEU A 105 -8.07 -15.08 -0.26
CA LEU A 105 -8.21 -16.15 -1.25
C LEU A 105 -7.59 -15.77 -2.59
N LEU A 106 -7.68 -14.50 -3.00
CA LEU A 106 -7.06 -14.01 -4.21
C LEU A 106 -5.53 -14.13 -4.16
N TRP A 107 -4.91 -13.88 -3.01
CA TRP A 107 -3.45 -14.05 -2.85
C TRP A 107 -3.00 -15.51 -2.87
N VAL A 108 -3.78 -16.41 -2.25
CA VAL A 108 -3.39 -17.81 -2.07
C VAL A 108 -3.83 -18.70 -3.23
N ALA A 109 -5.06 -18.54 -3.71
CA ALA A 109 -5.69 -19.46 -4.66
C ALA A 109 -5.49 -19.03 -6.12
N LEU A 110 -5.23 -17.73 -6.40
CA LEU A 110 -5.08 -17.27 -7.79
C LEU A 110 -3.95 -18.00 -8.54
N PRO A 111 -2.75 -18.24 -7.97
CA PRO A 111 -1.71 -19.00 -8.68
C PRO A 111 -2.16 -20.43 -9.02
N SER A 112 -2.85 -21.11 -8.09
CA SER A 112 -3.39 -22.45 -8.35
C SER A 112 -4.48 -22.44 -9.42
N LEU A 113 -5.33 -21.41 -9.44
CA LEU A 113 -6.34 -21.23 -10.47
C LEU A 113 -5.70 -20.98 -11.84
N LEU A 114 -4.72 -20.09 -11.94
CA LEU A 114 -4.00 -19.78 -13.18
C LEU A 114 -3.25 -21.00 -13.73
N TYR A 115 -2.70 -21.83 -12.86
CA TYR A 115 -2.11 -23.11 -13.23
C TYR A 115 -3.16 -24.07 -13.80
N PHE A 116 -4.29 -24.23 -13.10
CA PHE A 116 -5.36 -25.13 -13.52
C PHE A 116 -5.89 -24.80 -14.92
N ILE A 117 -6.00 -23.50 -15.26
CA ILE A 117 -6.44 -23.05 -16.59
C ILE A 117 -5.32 -22.96 -17.63
N GLY A 118 -4.10 -23.42 -17.30
CA GLY A 118 -2.97 -23.48 -18.22
C GLY A 118 -2.34 -22.11 -18.57
N LEU A 119 -2.69 -21.04 -17.86
CA LEU A 119 -2.09 -19.70 -18.07
C LEU A 119 -0.74 -19.55 -17.36
N GLN A 120 -0.48 -20.36 -16.33
CA GLN A 120 0.78 -20.34 -15.60
C GLN A 120 1.47 -21.71 -15.72
N ARG A 121 2.77 -21.71 -16.05
CA ARG A 121 3.60 -22.89 -15.79
C ARG A 121 3.92 -22.87 -14.30
N TYR A 122 3.23 -23.71 -13.52
CA TYR A 122 3.45 -23.72 -12.07
C TYR A 122 4.90 -24.12 -11.75
N GLN A 123 5.73 -23.12 -11.54
CA GLN A 123 6.94 -23.24 -10.76
C GLN A 123 6.60 -22.60 -9.42
N ARG A 124 6.23 -23.44 -8.45
CA ARG A 124 6.23 -23.02 -7.05
C ARG A 124 7.57 -22.32 -6.83
N PRO A 125 7.62 -21.09 -6.28
CA PRO A 125 8.88 -20.43 -6.00
C PRO A 125 9.72 -21.38 -5.14
N GLN A 126 10.67 -22.05 -5.78
CA GLN A 126 11.59 -22.91 -5.07
C GLN A 126 12.37 -21.97 -4.16
N PRO A 127 12.56 -22.30 -2.88
CA PRO A 127 13.51 -21.60 -2.04
C PRO A 127 14.90 -21.84 -2.62
N THR A 128 15.25 -21.11 -3.68
CA THR A 128 16.59 -21.14 -4.25
C THR A 128 17.48 -20.38 -3.30
N ASN A 129 18.53 -21.04 -2.81
CA ASN A 129 19.37 -20.55 -1.72
C ASN A 129 20.01 -19.18 -1.99
N ASP A 130 20.06 -18.70 -3.24
CA ASP A 130 20.99 -17.61 -3.59
C ASP A 130 20.36 -16.38 -4.25
N ARG A 131 19.06 -16.38 -4.61
CA ARG A 131 18.50 -15.29 -5.45
C ARG A 131 17.12 -14.75 -5.09
N VAL A 132 16.40 -15.34 -4.15
CA VAL A 132 15.15 -14.71 -3.67
C VAL A 132 15.51 -13.74 -2.55
N PRO A 133 15.39 -12.41 -2.78
CA PRO A 133 15.73 -11.44 -1.76
C PRO A 133 14.71 -11.56 -0.63
N PHE A 134 15.15 -12.12 0.50
CA PHE A 134 14.52 -12.00 1.81
C PHE A 134 13.13 -12.65 1.94
N ASN A 135 13.05 -13.98 1.83
CA ASN A 135 11.95 -14.69 2.50
C ASN A 135 12.21 -14.62 4.01
N TRP A 136 11.51 -13.73 4.71
CA TRP A 136 11.57 -13.66 6.16
C TRP A 136 11.07 -14.99 6.72
N ASN A 137 11.99 -15.85 7.16
CA ASN A 137 11.67 -17.15 7.74
C ASN A 137 12.25 -17.20 9.16
N PRO A 138 11.40 -17.23 10.21
CA PRO A 138 11.87 -17.23 11.59
C PRO A 138 12.63 -18.51 11.96
N SER A 139 12.40 -19.62 11.24
CA SER A 139 13.10 -20.89 11.49
C SER A 139 14.57 -20.83 11.10
N LEU A 140 14.96 -19.95 10.18
CA LEU A 140 16.34 -19.79 9.70
C LEU A 140 17.16 -18.81 10.52
N MET A 141 16.54 -18.10 11.48
CA MET A 141 17.26 -17.12 12.29
C MET A 141 18.08 -17.81 13.39
N SER A 142 19.31 -17.35 13.62
CA SER A 142 20.21 -17.87 14.67
C SER A 142 19.97 -17.27 16.06
N TYR A 143 18.98 -16.39 16.22
CA TYR A 143 18.66 -15.74 17.48
C TYR A 143 18.06 -16.69 18.53
N ASN A 144 18.12 -16.29 19.80
CA ASN A 144 17.38 -16.95 20.87
C ASN A 144 15.85 -16.85 20.63
N LEU A 145 15.08 -17.71 21.31
CA LEU A 145 13.64 -17.80 21.14
C LEU A 145 12.94 -16.46 21.41
N SER A 146 13.32 -15.74 22.46
CA SER A 146 12.71 -14.46 22.84
C SER A 146 12.84 -13.41 21.73
N VAL A 147 14.03 -13.24 21.15
CA VAL A 147 14.26 -12.29 20.05
C VAL A 147 13.47 -12.70 18.81
N LYS A 148 13.40 -14.00 18.49
CA LYS A 148 12.56 -14.51 17.38
C LYS A 148 11.09 -14.14 17.58
N MET A 149 10.56 -14.36 18.78
CA MET A 149 9.16 -14.06 19.11
C MET A 149 8.87 -12.55 19.06
N ILE A 150 9.80 -11.71 19.51
CA ILE A 150 9.66 -10.25 19.42
C ILE A 150 9.64 -9.81 17.95
N LEU A 151 10.60 -10.26 17.13
CA LEU A 151 10.66 -9.92 15.70
C LEU A 151 9.41 -10.41 14.96
N LEU A 152 8.91 -11.59 15.32
CA LEU A 152 7.67 -12.15 14.79
C LEU A 152 6.45 -11.29 15.16
N GLY A 153 6.30 -10.95 16.44
CA GLY A 153 5.23 -10.07 16.91
C GLY A 153 5.26 -8.73 16.21
N MET A 154 6.44 -8.11 16.08
CA MET A 154 6.60 -6.86 15.34
C MET A 154 6.20 -6.99 13.86
N LYS A 155 6.54 -8.10 13.20
CA LYS A 155 6.16 -8.36 11.81
C LYS A 155 4.66 -8.53 11.64
N ILE A 156 4.01 -9.26 12.54
CA ILE A 156 2.56 -9.41 12.53
C ILE A 156 1.90 -8.04 12.77
N VAL A 157 2.27 -7.31 13.81
CA VAL A 157 1.71 -5.98 14.11
C VAL A 157 1.92 -5.02 12.93
N HIS A 158 3.13 -4.99 12.36
CA HIS A 158 3.43 -4.15 11.21
C HIS A 158 2.57 -4.51 10.00
N SER A 159 2.52 -5.79 9.61
CA SER A 159 1.78 -6.23 8.42
C SER A 159 0.26 -6.18 8.59
N VAL A 160 -0.26 -6.43 9.79
CA VAL A 160 -1.71 -6.51 10.04
C VAL A 160 -2.28 -5.14 10.37
N LEU A 161 -1.58 -4.28 11.11
CA LEU A 161 -2.14 -3.01 11.56
C LEU A 161 -1.52 -1.81 10.84
N LEU A 162 -0.19 -1.71 10.90
CA LEU A 162 0.48 -0.47 10.50
C LEU A 162 0.46 -0.26 8.98
N VAL A 163 0.78 -1.31 8.23
CA VAL A 163 0.80 -1.29 6.76
C VAL A 163 -0.58 -0.98 6.18
N PRO A 164 -1.65 -1.72 6.52
CA PRO A 164 -3.00 -1.41 6.04
C PRO A 164 -3.42 0.02 6.34
N PHE A 165 -3.10 0.53 7.53
CA PHE A 165 -3.47 1.88 7.89
C PHE A 165 -2.75 2.92 7.01
N ILE A 166 -1.42 2.84 6.91
CA ILE A 166 -0.61 3.79 6.15
C ILE A 166 -0.93 3.71 4.66
N GLU A 167 -0.90 2.51 4.08
CA GLU A 167 -1.09 2.31 2.64
C GLU A 167 -2.48 2.76 2.21
N GLU A 168 -3.53 2.37 2.93
CA GLU A 168 -4.89 2.73 2.52
C GLU A 168 -5.16 4.23 2.64
N ILE A 169 -4.65 4.87 3.68
CA ILE A 169 -4.76 6.32 3.83
C ILE A 169 -4.00 7.05 2.72
N GLN A 170 -2.76 6.65 2.42
CA GLN A 170 -1.95 7.29 1.39
C GLN A 170 -2.54 7.08 0.00
N ILE A 171 -2.87 5.83 -0.35
CA ILE A 171 -3.38 5.50 -1.67
C ILE A 171 -4.75 6.15 -1.87
N ARG A 172 -5.67 6.01 -0.91
CA ARG A 172 -7.06 6.43 -1.12
C ARG A 172 -7.16 7.94 -0.94
N ASN A 173 -6.59 8.49 0.13
CA ASN A 173 -6.76 9.92 0.39
C ASN A 173 -5.92 10.82 -0.52
N LEU A 174 -4.73 10.39 -0.92
CA LEU A 174 -3.84 11.22 -1.73
C LEU A 174 -3.80 10.77 -3.20
N ALA A 175 -3.31 9.56 -3.45
CA ALA A 175 -3.03 9.12 -4.82
C ALA A 175 -4.31 9.04 -5.67
N PHE A 176 -5.40 8.50 -5.13
CA PHE A 176 -6.66 8.39 -5.83
C PHE A 176 -7.32 9.74 -6.10
N ARG A 177 -7.32 10.68 -5.14
CA ARG A 177 -7.85 12.04 -5.36
C ARG A 177 -7.06 12.78 -6.44
N PHE A 178 -5.73 12.70 -6.37
CA PHE A 178 -4.85 13.27 -7.38
C PHE A 178 -5.20 12.71 -8.77
N MET A 179 -5.24 11.38 -8.91
CA MET A 179 -5.50 10.71 -10.18
C MET A 179 -6.91 10.99 -10.70
N THR A 180 -7.90 11.07 -9.81
CA THR A 180 -9.29 11.41 -10.16
C THR A 180 -9.40 12.83 -10.66
N ARG A 181 -8.71 13.79 -10.04
CA ARG A 181 -8.68 15.17 -10.54
C ARG A 181 -8.08 15.23 -11.94
N TRP A 182 -6.92 14.59 -12.10
CA TRP A 182 -6.12 14.63 -13.31
C TRP A 182 -6.88 14.04 -14.50
N ILE A 183 -7.50 12.88 -14.34
CA ILE A 183 -8.12 12.16 -15.45
C ILE A 183 -9.59 12.55 -15.63
N CYS A 184 -10.34 12.64 -14.54
CA CYS A 184 -11.78 12.91 -14.58
C CYS A 184 -12.12 14.42 -14.52
N GLY A 185 -11.12 15.29 -14.74
CA GLY A 185 -11.28 16.70 -15.10
C GLY A 185 -12.06 17.52 -14.09
N GLN A 186 -11.67 17.52 -12.81
CA GLN A 186 -12.38 18.30 -11.80
C GLN A 186 -11.78 19.70 -11.64
N SER A 187 -12.55 20.72 -12.04
CA SER A 187 -12.27 22.10 -11.68
C SER A 187 -12.69 22.34 -10.22
N SER A 188 -11.85 23.00 -9.42
CA SER A 188 -12.19 23.33 -8.03
C SER A 188 -13.36 24.31 -8.04
N SER A 189 -14.50 23.89 -7.48
CA SER A 189 -15.68 24.76 -7.34
C SER A 189 -15.52 25.81 -6.24
N THR A 190 -14.53 25.65 -5.36
CA THR A 190 -14.39 26.42 -4.12
C THR A 190 -13.34 27.53 -4.21
N GLY A 191 -12.54 27.60 -5.28
CA GLY A 191 -11.42 28.55 -5.40
C GLY A 191 -10.37 28.41 -4.28
N ARG A 192 -10.44 27.34 -3.47
CA ARG A 192 -9.55 27.12 -2.33
C ARG A 192 -8.18 26.64 -2.77
N SER A 193 -7.20 26.99 -1.96
CA SER A 193 -5.82 26.54 -2.07
C SER A 193 -5.68 25.01 -2.02
N ASP A 194 -6.50 24.28 -1.26
CA ASP A 194 -6.35 22.84 -1.06
C ASP A 194 -6.94 21.97 -2.20
N TRP A 195 -6.48 22.23 -3.43
CA TRP A 195 -7.03 21.71 -4.69
C TRP A 195 -7.09 20.18 -4.83
N VAL A 196 -6.23 19.42 -4.14
CA VAL A 196 -6.29 17.94 -4.11
C VAL A 196 -7.38 17.46 -3.15
N LEU A 197 -7.54 18.14 -2.01
CA LEU A 197 -8.51 17.76 -0.98
C LEU A 197 -9.95 18.12 -1.38
N ASP A 198 -10.12 19.06 -2.32
CA ASP A 198 -11.41 19.41 -2.92
C ASP A 198 -12.05 18.26 -3.73
N VAL A 199 -11.26 17.32 -4.26
CA VAL A 199 -11.81 16.18 -5.00
C VAL A 199 -12.36 15.17 -4.02
N SER A 200 -13.66 14.92 -4.06
CA SER A 200 -14.30 13.91 -3.19
C SER A 200 -13.55 12.57 -3.28
N LEU A 201 -13.13 12.07 -2.12
CA LEU A 201 -12.49 10.77 -1.96
C LEU A 201 -13.31 9.62 -2.53
N TYR A 202 -14.62 9.80 -2.53
CA TYR A 202 -15.58 8.78 -2.88
C TYR A 202 -16.20 9.03 -4.26
N ARG A 203 -15.55 9.86 -5.10
CA ARG A 203 -15.94 10.01 -6.49
C ARG A 203 -15.55 8.76 -7.25
N PHE A 204 -16.52 8.20 -7.95
CA PHE A 204 -16.27 7.07 -8.83
C PHE A 204 -15.64 7.54 -10.15
N CYS A 205 -14.47 7.01 -10.49
CA CYS A 205 -13.74 7.31 -11.73
C CYS A 205 -12.96 6.06 -12.16
N TRP A 206 -13.53 5.27 -13.07
CA TRP A 206 -12.94 4.00 -13.53
C TRP A 206 -11.47 4.09 -13.95
N PRO A 207 -11.06 5.07 -14.78
CA PRO A 207 -9.65 5.18 -15.18
C PRO A 207 -8.70 5.33 -13.99
N SER A 208 -9.06 6.17 -13.01
CA SER A 208 -8.26 6.36 -11.81
C SER A 208 -8.22 5.12 -10.93
N ILE A 209 -9.33 4.40 -10.81
CA ILE A 209 -9.38 3.10 -10.10
C ILE A 209 -8.41 2.11 -10.76
N ILE A 210 -8.47 1.97 -12.09
CA ILE A 210 -7.63 1.03 -12.84
C ILE A 210 -6.15 1.40 -12.71
N ILE A 211 -5.78 2.67 -12.91
CA ILE A 211 -4.38 3.11 -12.88
C ILE A 211 -3.76 2.95 -11.50
N ILE A 212 -4.48 3.35 -10.44
CA ILE A 212 -4.00 3.17 -9.06
C ILE A 212 -3.86 1.69 -8.72
N SER A 213 -4.83 0.87 -9.13
CA SER A 213 -4.78 -0.58 -8.89
C SER A 213 -3.65 -1.25 -9.66
N LEU A 214 -3.36 -0.81 -10.89
CA LEU A 214 -2.20 -1.26 -11.66
C LEU A 214 -0.91 -0.87 -10.96
N GLY A 215 -0.82 0.34 -10.40
CA GLY A 215 0.30 0.77 -9.57
C GLY A 215 0.53 -0.12 -8.35
N PHE A 216 -0.55 -0.48 -7.67
CA PHE A 216 -0.51 -1.44 -6.57
C PHE A 216 -0.07 -2.82 -7.05
N GLY A 217 -0.63 -3.35 -8.15
CA GLY A 217 -0.19 -4.61 -8.76
C GLY A 217 1.30 -4.60 -9.15
N CYS A 218 1.79 -3.53 -9.76
CA CYS A 218 3.21 -3.34 -10.08
C CYS A 218 4.09 -3.26 -8.83
N CYS A 219 3.53 -3.06 -7.65
CA CYS A 219 4.26 -3.14 -6.38
C CYS A 219 4.54 -4.59 -5.95
N HIS A 220 3.80 -5.54 -6.51
CA HIS A 220 3.80 -6.94 -6.15
C HIS A 220 4.37 -7.77 -7.30
N LEU A 221 5.69 -7.69 -7.48
CA LEU A 221 6.43 -8.37 -8.56
C LEU A 221 7.45 -9.38 -8.00
N ARG A 222 7.19 -9.97 -6.83
CA ARG A 222 8.10 -10.93 -6.18
C ARG A 222 8.07 -12.29 -6.86
N TYR A 223 6.90 -12.72 -7.34
CA TYR A 223 6.73 -13.96 -8.08
C TYR A 223 5.79 -13.79 -9.27
N GLU A 224 5.77 -14.79 -10.15
CA GLU A 224 4.98 -14.79 -11.38
C GLU A 224 3.49 -14.65 -11.05
N PHE A 225 2.82 -13.69 -11.73
CA PHE A 225 1.40 -13.33 -11.53
C PHE A 225 1.01 -12.72 -10.17
N GLU A 226 1.96 -12.46 -9.26
CA GLU A 226 1.66 -11.72 -8.03
C GLU A 226 1.05 -10.34 -8.33
N TRP A 227 1.50 -9.70 -9.41
CA TRP A 227 1.01 -8.38 -9.82
C TRP A 227 -0.47 -8.39 -10.17
N LEU A 228 -0.98 -9.52 -10.66
CA LEU A 228 -2.39 -9.68 -11.01
C LEU A 228 -3.23 -9.80 -9.73
N ALA A 229 -2.75 -10.53 -8.73
CA ALA A 229 -3.37 -10.55 -7.41
C ALA A 229 -3.39 -9.13 -6.81
N GLY A 230 -2.26 -8.43 -6.81
CA GLY A 230 -2.20 -7.04 -6.38
C GLY A 230 -3.19 -6.15 -7.14
N PHE A 231 -3.23 -6.23 -8.47
CA PHE A 231 -4.14 -5.44 -9.30
C PHE A 231 -5.62 -5.68 -8.92
N LEU A 232 -6.06 -6.93 -8.91
CA LEU A 232 -7.45 -7.28 -8.62
C LEU A 232 -7.85 -6.88 -7.19
N TYR A 233 -6.93 -7.07 -6.24
CA TYR A 233 -7.11 -6.62 -4.85
C TYR A 233 -7.22 -5.10 -4.74
N GLY A 234 -6.36 -4.36 -5.46
CA GLY A 234 -6.40 -2.90 -5.55
C GLY A 234 -7.74 -2.39 -6.06
N VAL A 235 -8.27 -3.01 -7.12
CA VAL A 235 -9.59 -2.68 -7.68
C VAL A 235 -10.68 -2.94 -6.64
N MET A 236 -10.67 -4.13 -6.03
CA MET A 236 -11.66 -4.53 -5.02
C MET A 236 -11.71 -3.52 -3.86
N ILE A 237 -10.56 -3.21 -3.25
CA ILE A 237 -10.49 -2.27 -2.14
C ILE A 237 -10.93 -0.86 -2.56
N GLN A 238 -10.50 -0.40 -3.74
CA GLN A 238 -10.88 0.94 -4.20
C GLN A 238 -12.38 1.05 -4.44
N VAL A 239 -13.00 0.02 -5.01
CA VAL A 239 -14.46 -0.04 -5.21
C VAL A 239 -15.19 -0.03 -3.86
N VAL A 240 -14.69 -0.75 -2.86
CA VAL A 240 -15.24 -0.72 -1.49
C VAL A 240 -15.16 0.68 -0.90
N ALA A 241 -13.98 1.31 -0.93
CA ALA A 241 -13.78 2.64 -0.38
C ALA A 241 -14.74 3.67 -1.00
N VAL A 242 -14.95 3.60 -2.32
CA VAL A 242 -15.85 4.51 -3.04
C VAL A 242 -17.31 4.21 -2.77
N LYS A 243 -17.73 2.93 -2.81
CA LYS A 243 -19.14 2.55 -2.60
C LYS A 243 -19.58 2.81 -1.16
N ASP A 244 -18.74 2.47 -0.21
CA ASP A 244 -19.06 2.54 1.22
C ASP A 244 -18.74 3.92 1.80
N LYS A 245 -18.14 4.80 0.99
CA LYS A 245 -17.73 6.16 1.37
C LYS A 245 -16.91 6.16 2.67
N SER A 246 -16.02 5.18 2.81
CA SER A 246 -15.28 4.95 4.05
C SER A 246 -13.90 4.32 3.78
N VAL A 247 -12.84 5.03 4.18
CA VAL A 247 -11.47 4.49 4.17
C VAL A 247 -11.32 3.42 5.22
N VAL A 248 -12.05 3.51 6.33
CA VAL A 248 -11.98 2.53 7.42
C VAL A 248 -12.41 1.15 6.94
N ASN A 249 -13.43 1.07 6.09
CA ASN A 249 -13.83 -0.22 5.50
C ASN A 249 -12.72 -0.82 4.62
N ALA A 250 -11.99 0.01 3.85
CA ALA A 250 -10.83 -0.43 3.08
C ALA A 250 -9.67 -0.89 3.97
N VAL A 251 -9.34 -0.12 5.02
CA VAL A 251 -8.35 -0.50 6.04
C VAL A 251 -8.74 -1.83 6.68
N LEU A 252 -10.00 -2.02 7.05
CA LEU A 252 -10.47 -3.25 7.69
C LEU A 252 -10.39 -4.47 6.75
N VAL A 253 -10.78 -4.32 5.48
CA VAL A 253 -10.57 -5.35 4.44
C VAL A 253 -9.10 -5.75 4.36
N HIS A 254 -8.20 -4.76 4.45
CA HIS A 254 -6.77 -5.00 4.35
C HIS A 254 -6.17 -5.63 5.62
N ILE A 255 -6.59 -5.19 6.81
CA ILE A 255 -6.27 -5.84 8.09
C ILE A 255 -6.66 -7.33 8.05
N VAL A 256 -7.89 -7.64 7.62
CA VAL A 256 -8.41 -9.01 7.57
C VAL A 256 -7.64 -9.86 6.57
N THR A 257 -7.38 -9.33 5.37
CA THR A 257 -6.57 -10.01 4.35
C THR A 257 -5.20 -10.39 4.91
N ASN A 258 -4.52 -9.44 5.55
CA ASN A 258 -3.18 -9.67 6.08
C ASN A 258 -3.19 -10.59 7.31
N LEU A 259 -4.23 -10.53 8.15
CA LEU A 259 -4.38 -11.44 9.28
C LEU A 259 -4.55 -12.88 8.78
N CYS A 260 -5.45 -13.12 7.82
CA CYS A 260 -5.65 -14.44 7.21
C CYS A 260 -4.38 -14.95 6.52
N LEU A 261 -3.66 -14.08 5.79
CA LEU A 261 -2.37 -14.43 5.18
C LEU A 261 -1.33 -14.84 6.22
N ASN A 262 -1.19 -14.08 7.33
CA ASN A 262 -0.26 -14.44 8.39
C ASN A 262 -0.59 -15.82 8.98
N VAL A 263 -1.87 -16.08 9.31
CA VAL A 263 -2.32 -17.39 9.83
C VAL A 263 -2.00 -18.51 8.83
N TYR A 264 -2.30 -18.31 7.55
CA TYR A 264 -2.00 -19.29 6.50
C TYR A 264 -0.50 -19.56 6.36
N ILE A 265 0.34 -18.53 6.42
CA ILE A 265 1.81 -18.65 6.33
C ILE A 265 2.34 -19.52 7.48
N PHE A 266 1.84 -19.31 8.71
CA PHE A 266 2.25 -20.13 9.85
C PHE A 266 1.84 -21.60 9.71
N ILE A 267 0.62 -21.86 9.25
CA ILE A 267 0.11 -23.23 9.10
C ILE A 267 0.82 -23.95 7.96
N SER A 268 1.03 -23.26 6.84
CA SER A 268 1.51 -23.88 5.60
C SER A 268 3.02 -23.83 5.40
N GLY A 269 3.74 -23.00 6.16
CA GLY A 269 5.18 -22.73 5.97
C GLY A 269 5.50 -21.96 4.68
N ASN A 270 4.50 -21.42 3.98
CA ASN A 270 4.68 -20.69 2.72
C ASN A 270 5.17 -19.24 2.94
N PHE A 271 6.38 -19.08 3.48
CA PHE A 271 6.96 -17.77 3.83
C PHE A 271 7.22 -16.82 2.64
N TYR A 272 7.05 -17.28 1.39
CA TYR A 272 7.16 -16.41 0.20
C TYR A 272 6.01 -15.39 0.08
N LEU A 273 4.91 -15.60 0.80
CA LEU A 273 3.76 -14.69 0.84
C LEU A 273 4.00 -13.45 1.75
N TRP A 274 5.12 -13.43 2.48
CA TRP A 274 5.55 -12.31 3.32
C TRP A 274 6.48 -11.34 2.60
#